data_AF-A0A0J7K801-F1
#
_entry.id   AF-A0A0J7K801-F1
#
_cell.length_a   1.000
_cell.length_b   1.000
_cell.length_c   1.000
_cell.angle_alpha   90.00
_cell.angle_beta   90.00
_cell.angle_gamma   90.00
#
_symmetry.space_group_name_H-M   'P 1'
#
loop_
_entity.id
_entity.type
_entity.pdbx_description
1 polymer ?
#
loop_
_entity_poly.entity_id
_entity_poly.type
_entity_poly.pdbx_seq_one_letter_code
_entity_poly.pdbx_strand_id
1 'polypeptide(L)'
;GIVYGRAFQVQDSAALSYLENRECSLGGYLTTIATFHSRDGGKLFSVIIYIATNKNEQWLGEASLPIIARQITECSGQSGHNVEYLLRNETMRSHLTVDRLADFMHRYLPEAGDEHLFTLEMLVRSRIKEENMCLATLMGNRDFAIDLDEDAEFAGRAEANERPPRENSFQFSARIPSKSLRCVKM
;
A
#
# COMPACT_ATOMS: atom_id res chain seq x y z
N GLY A 1 -17.97 8.69 1.72
CA GLY A 1 -16.66 9.27 1.40
C GLY A 1 -16.18 8.72 0.08
N ILE A 2 -15.17 9.35 -0.52
CA ILE A 2 -14.48 8.86 -1.73
C ILE A 2 -13.09 8.41 -1.28
N VAL A 3 -12.64 7.25 -1.74
CA VAL A 3 -11.30 6.73 -1.49
C VAL A 3 -10.66 6.45 -2.83
N TYR A 4 -9.48 7.01 -3.06
CA TYR A 4 -8.70 6.75 -4.26
C TYR A 4 -7.76 5.58 -4.03
N GLY A 5 -7.52 4.79 -5.07
CA GLY A 5 -6.67 3.62 -4.99
C GLY A 5 -6.51 2.96 -6.35
N ARG A 6 -5.97 1.74 -6.35
CA ARG A 6 -5.78 0.93 -7.55
C ARG A 6 -6.55 -0.38 -7.45
N ALA A 7 -7.13 -0.77 -8.57
CA ALA A 7 -7.70 -2.10 -8.76
C ALA A 7 -6.68 -2.99 -9.49
N PHE A 8 -6.51 -4.21 -8.99
CA PHE A 8 -5.63 -5.20 -9.60
C PHE A 8 -6.45 -6.36 -10.16
N GLN A 9 -6.19 -6.74 -11.41
CA GLN A 9 -6.78 -7.93 -12.00
C GLN A 9 -5.96 -9.15 -11.59
N VAL A 10 -6.59 -10.07 -10.85
CA VAL A 10 -5.97 -11.34 -10.44
C VAL A 10 -6.26 -12.39 -11.50
N GLN A 11 -5.22 -13.00 -12.06
CA GLN A 11 -5.35 -14.05 -13.09
C GLN A 11 -5.42 -15.48 -12.50
N ASP A 12 -4.87 -15.69 -11.30
CA ASP A 12 -4.78 -17.00 -10.66
C ASP A 12 -5.63 -17.07 -9.39
N SER A 13 -6.47 -18.11 -9.29
CA SER A 13 -7.25 -18.43 -8.09
C SER A 13 -6.41 -18.62 -6.83
N ALA A 14 -5.15 -19.07 -6.93
CA ALA A 14 -4.27 -19.25 -5.77
C ALA A 14 -3.97 -17.93 -5.06
N ALA A 15 -3.89 -16.82 -5.81
CA ALA A 15 -3.68 -15.50 -5.24
C ALA A 15 -4.91 -15.02 -4.44
N LEU A 16 -6.13 -15.34 -4.88
CA LEU A 16 -7.36 -15.03 -4.14
C LEU A 16 -7.41 -15.80 -2.82
N SER A 17 -7.13 -17.11 -2.83
CA SER A 17 -7.09 -17.90 -1.60
C SER A 17 -6.00 -17.43 -0.63
N TYR A 18 -4.84 -16.99 -1.14
CA TYR A 18 -3.79 -16.40 -0.32
C TYR A 18 -4.25 -15.10 0.35
N LEU A 19 -4.87 -14.20 -0.41
CA LEU A 19 -5.40 -12.93 0.11
C LEU A 19 -6.50 -13.15 1.13
N GLU A 20 -7.42 -14.08 0.87
CA GLU A 20 -8.51 -14.42 1.79
C GLU A 20 -7.96 -14.94 3.13
N ASN A 21 -6.99 -15.85 3.12
CA ASN A 21 -6.38 -16.33 4.35
C ASN A 21 -5.64 -15.20 5.10
N ARG A 22 -4.88 -14.37 4.39
CA ARG A 22 -4.09 -13.29 5.00
C ARG A 22 -4.98 -12.18 5.58
N GLU A 23 -5.94 -11.69 4.81
CA GLU A 23 -6.74 -10.54 5.21
C GLU A 23 -7.93 -10.97 6.09
N CYS A 24 -8.65 -12.04 5.76
CA CYS A 24 -9.82 -12.44 6.53
C CYS A 24 -9.45 -13.30 7.74
N SER A 25 -8.83 -14.47 7.52
CA SER A 25 -8.59 -15.44 8.60
C SER A 25 -7.60 -14.93 9.64
N LEU A 26 -6.60 -14.15 9.21
CA LEU A 26 -5.51 -13.69 10.06
C LEU A 26 -5.59 -12.21 10.41
N GLY A 27 -6.07 -11.38 9.49
CA GLY A 27 -6.26 -9.95 9.72
C GLY A 27 -7.63 -9.59 10.30
N GLY A 28 -8.62 -10.48 10.23
CA GLY A 28 -10.00 -10.21 10.67
C GLY A 28 -10.74 -9.20 9.79
N TYR A 29 -10.31 -8.98 8.54
CA TYR A 29 -10.96 -8.05 7.61
C TYR A 29 -12.21 -8.68 7.01
N LEU A 30 -13.23 -7.85 6.76
CA LEU A 30 -14.44 -8.24 6.05
C LEU A 30 -14.23 -8.07 4.54
N THR A 31 -14.56 -9.10 3.77
CA THR A 31 -14.63 -9.02 2.30
C THR A 31 -15.92 -8.34 1.87
N THR A 32 -15.83 -7.31 1.04
CA THR A 32 -16.97 -6.62 0.43
C THR A 32 -16.74 -6.44 -1.06
N ILE A 33 -17.82 -6.41 -1.84
CA ILE A 33 -17.78 -6.06 -3.26
C ILE A 33 -18.21 -4.60 -3.40
N ALA A 34 -17.40 -3.79 -4.07
CA ALA A 34 -17.69 -2.40 -4.36
C ALA A 34 -17.58 -2.12 -5.86
N THR A 35 -18.17 -1.00 -6.30
CA THR A 35 -17.99 -0.52 -7.68
C THR A 35 -16.75 0.36 -7.73
N PHE A 36 -15.77 -0.02 -8.54
CA PHE A 36 -14.61 0.80 -8.85
C PHE A 36 -14.93 1.71 -10.03
N HIS A 37 -14.60 2.99 -9.89
CA HIS A 37 -14.71 3.99 -10.95
C HIS A 37 -13.31 4.30 -11.45
N SER A 38 -13.04 4.05 -12.73
CA SER A 38 -11.74 4.37 -13.32
C SER A 38 -11.51 5.89 -13.34
N ARG A 39 -10.24 6.28 -13.24
CA ARG A 39 -9.81 7.68 -13.19
C ARG A 39 -10.22 8.48 -14.44
N ASP A 40 -10.22 7.84 -15.60
CA ASP A 40 -10.66 8.42 -16.88
C ASP A 40 -12.20 8.48 -17.03
N GLY A 41 -12.96 7.98 -16.04
CA GLY A 41 -14.42 7.91 -16.04
C GLY A 41 -15.01 6.89 -17.03
N GLY A 42 -14.18 6.16 -17.77
CA GLY A 42 -14.62 5.29 -18.87
C GLY A 42 -15.04 3.88 -18.46
N LYS A 43 -14.65 3.40 -17.27
CA LYS A 43 -14.87 2.02 -16.83
C LYS A 43 -15.42 1.97 -15.40
N LEU A 44 -16.51 1.21 -15.25
CA LEU A 44 -17.07 0.83 -13.96
C LEU A 44 -17.07 -0.69 -13.88
N PHE A 45 -16.50 -1.25 -12.81
CA PHE A 45 -16.49 -2.70 -12.60
C PHE A 45 -16.46 -3.04 -11.11
N SER A 46 -16.92 -4.25 -10.79
CA SER A 46 -16.92 -4.75 -9.42
C SER A 46 -15.51 -5.15 -9.00
N VAL A 47 -15.13 -4.74 -7.79
CA VAL A 47 -13.87 -5.11 -7.15
C VAL A 47 -14.12 -5.69 -5.77
N ILE A 48 -13.22 -6.57 -5.34
CA ILE A 48 -13.19 -7.06 -3.97
C ILE A 48 -12.36 -6.08 -3.14
N ILE A 49 -12.89 -5.68 -1.99
CA ILE A 49 -12.20 -4.88 -0.99
C ILE A 49 -12.23 -5.59 0.37
N TYR A 50 -11.12 -5.53 1.09
CA TYR A 50 -11.00 -6.06 2.46
C TYR A 50 -11.04 -4.87 3.43
N ILE A 51 -12.03 -4.84 4.31
CA ILE A 51 -12.28 -3.70 5.22
C ILE A 51 -12.19 -4.16 6.67
N ALA A 52 -11.34 -3.50 7.47
CA ALA A 52 -11.37 -3.63 8.91
C ALA A 52 -12.55 -2.81 9.45
N THR A 53 -13.47 -3.46 10.17
CA THR A 53 -14.59 -2.79 10.83
C THR A 53 -14.26 -2.50 12.30
N ASN A 54 -15.07 -1.70 12.98
CA ASN A 54 -14.94 -1.49 14.43
C ASN A 54 -15.17 -2.75 15.28
N LYS A 55 -15.56 -3.88 14.67
CA LYS A 55 -15.65 -5.19 15.32
C LYS A 55 -14.36 -6.00 15.24
N ASN A 56 -13.37 -5.53 14.47
CA ASN A 56 -12.08 -6.19 14.35
C ASN A 56 -11.32 -6.09 15.67
N GLU A 57 -10.73 -7.20 16.14
CA GLU A 57 -9.99 -7.25 17.42
C GLU A 57 -8.76 -6.32 17.46
N GLN A 58 -8.23 -5.96 16.29
CA GLN A 58 -7.11 -5.03 16.13
C GLN A 58 -7.56 -3.56 16.01
N TRP A 59 -8.87 -3.27 16.04
CA TRP A 59 -9.37 -1.90 16.04
C TRP A 59 -9.05 -1.21 17.37
N LEU A 60 -8.22 -0.17 17.30
CA LEU A 60 -7.75 0.58 18.48
C LEU A 60 -8.72 1.68 18.94
N GLY A 61 -9.84 1.83 18.25
CA GLY A 61 -10.78 2.94 18.48
C GLY A 61 -10.48 4.17 17.63
N GLU A 62 -11.35 5.16 17.79
CA GLU A 62 -11.13 6.51 17.26
C GLU A 62 -10.00 7.19 18.04
N ALA A 63 -9.12 7.90 17.34
CA ALA A 63 -8.02 8.64 17.94
C ALA A 63 -7.80 9.97 17.21
N SER A 64 -7.31 10.97 17.94
CA SER A 64 -6.92 12.24 17.32
C SER A 64 -5.65 12.05 16.47
N LEU A 65 -5.54 12.84 15.39
CA LEU A 65 -4.38 12.81 14.51
C LEU A 65 -3.01 12.90 15.24
N PRO A 66 -2.83 13.73 16.30
CA PRO A 66 -1.59 13.75 17.06
C PRO A 66 -1.29 12.43 17.80
N ILE A 67 -2.30 11.75 18.32
CA ILE A 67 -2.14 10.45 18.98
C ILE A 67 -1.71 9.39 17.96
N ILE A 68 -2.37 9.38 16.79
CA ILE A 68 -2.03 8.47 15.68
C ILE A 68 -0.59 8.74 15.21
N ALA A 69 -0.23 10.01 14.98
CA ALA A 69 1.12 10.40 14.55
C ALA A 69 2.18 9.93 15.54
N ARG A 70 1.92 10.11 16.84
CA ARG A 70 2.79 9.62 17.90
C ARG A 70 2.97 8.11 17.82
N GLN A 71 1.88 7.36 17.71
CA GLN A 71 1.94 5.91 17.61
C GLN A 71 2.73 5.45 16.38
N ILE A 72 2.55 6.11 15.23
CA ILE A 72 3.30 5.83 14.01
C ILE A 72 4.80 6.03 14.21
N THR A 73 5.22 7.10 14.90
CA THR A 73 6.63 7.38 15.17
C THR A 73 7.28 6.47 16.20
N GLU A 74 6.50 5.77 17.04
CA GLU A 74 7.02 4.94 18.13
C GLU A 74 6.91 3.43 17.85
N CYS A 75 6.09 3.02 16.86
CA CYS A 75 5.79 1.61 16.61
C CYS A 75 6.53 1.03 15.40
N SER A 76 7.01 -0.20 15.57
CA SER A 76 7.60 -1.02 14.51
C SER A 76 7.14 -2.47 14.64
N GLY A 77 7.22 -3.22 13.54
CA GLY A 77 6.88 -4.64 13.49
C GLY A 77 7.81 -5.42 12.56
N GLN A 78 7.43 -6.66 12.25
CA GLN A 78 8.20 -7.55 11.37
C GLN A 78 8.40 -6.93 9.97
N SER A 79 7.45 -6.11 9.52
CA SER A 79 7.52 -5.38 8.25
C SER A 79 8.44 -4.16 8.24
N GLY A 80 8.94 -3.69 9.38
CA GLY A 80 9.66 -2.43 9.49
C GLY A 80 8.93 -1.43 10.38
N HIS A 81 9.34 -0.16 10.32
CA HIS A 81 8.76 0.90 11.10
C HIS A 81 7.45 1.40 10.46
N ASN A 82 6.47 1.83 11.27
CA ASN A 82 5.23 2.38 10.73
C ASN A 82 5.43 3.71 9.97
N VAL A 83 6.53 4.42 10.21
CA VAL A 83 6.90 5.66 9.51
C VAL A 83 7.16 5.36 8.04
N GLU A 84 7.82 4.24 7.75
CA GLU A 84 8.12 3.76 6.39
C GLU A 84 6.85 3.45 5.58
N TYR A 85 5.76 3.03 6.24
CA TYR A 85 4.50 2.78 5.58
C TYR A 85 3.82 4.06 5.11
N LEU A 86 3.86 5.10 5.95
CA LEU A 86 3.18 6.37 5.71
C LEU A 86 3.98 7.28 4.77
N LEU A 87 5.27 7.49 5.07
CA LEU A 87 6.07 8.58 4.51
C LEU A 87 6.76 8.23 3.19
N ARG A 88 7.02 9.28 2.42
CA ARG A 88 7.92 9.30 1.25
C ARG A 88 9.37 9.00 1.63
N ASN A 89 10.05 8.22 0.79
CA ASN A 89 11.51 8.16 0.79
C ASN A 89 12.09 9.40 0.09
N GLU A 90 12.79 10.25 0.83
CA GLU A 90 13.55 11.38 0.26
C GLU A 90 14.93 10.97 -0.28
N THR A 91 15.32 9.69 -0.14
CA THR A 91 16.58 9.21 -0.67
C THR A 91 16.52 9.15 -2.19
N MET A 92 16.95 10.24 -2.82
CA MET A 92 17.22 10.40 -4.24
C MET A 92 18.38 9.48 -4.63
N ARG A 93 18.11 8.18 -4.81
CA ARG A 93 19.06 7.25 -5.42
C ARG A 93 18.32 6.42 -6.47
N SER A 94 18.50 6.85 -7.72
CA SER A 94 18.35 6.04 -8.94
C SER A 94 17.08 5.20 -9.09
N HIS A 95 16.09 5.75 -9.80
CA HIS A 95 15.13 5.07 -10.71
C HIS A 95 14.32 3.86 -10.21
N LEU A 96 14.39 3.46 -8.93
CA LEU A 96 13.69 2.27 -8.44
C LEU A 96 13.25 2.46 -6.98
N THR A 97 12.48 3.51 -6.72
CA THR A 97 11.89 3.77 -5.39
C THR A 97 10.46 3.24 -5.35
N VAL A 98 10.12 2.43 -4.35
CA VAL A 98 8.72 2.14 -4.03
C VAL A 98 8.07 3.34 -3.41
N ASP A 99 7.02 3.83 -4.06
CA ASP A 99 6.17 4.87 -3.52
C ASP A 99 5.36 4.33 -2.35
N ARG A 100 5.53 4.97 -1.19
CA ARG A 100 4.75 4.71 0.03
C ARG A 100 3.46 5.51 0.00
N LEU A 101 2.58 5.31 0.97
CA LEU A 101 1.18 5.72 0.84
C LEU A 101 1.00 7.21 0.47
N ALA A 102 1.59 8.13 1.23
CA ALA A 102 1.48 9.56 0.91
C ALA A 102 2.14 9.90 -0.42
N ASP A 103 3.27 9.27 -0.74
CA ASP A 103 4.03 9.56 -1.97
C ASP A 103 3.30 9.06 -3.22
N PHE A 104 2.65 7.90 -3.13
CA PHE A 104 1.79 7.36 -4.17
C PHE A 104 0.63 8.32 -4.45
N MET A 105 -0.01 8.84 -3.40
CA MET A 105 -1.12 9.79 -3.54
C MET A 105 -0.64 11.10 -4.19
N HIS A 106 0.45 11.69 -3.70
CA HIS A 106 1.01 12.93 -4.27
C HIS A 106 1.45 12.77 -5.73
N ARG A 107 2.06 11.63 -6.09
CA ARG A 107 2.64 11.42 -7.43
C ARG A 107 1.60 11.00 -8.47
N TYR A 108 0.77 10.01 -8.16
CA TYR A 108 -0.14 9.44 -9.15
C TYR A 108 -1.53 10.03 -9.09
N LEU A 109 -1.95 10.62 -7.96
CA LEU A 109 -3.31 11.11 -7.73
C LEU A 109 -3.31 12.51 -7.10
N PRO A 110 -2.64 13.52 -7.70
CA PRO A 110 -2.56 14.87 -7.11
C PRO A 110 -3.92 15.55 -6.92
N GLU A 111 -4.95 15.13 -7.65
CA GLU A 111 -6.33 15.59 -7.47
C GLU A 111 -7.03 14.99 -6.25
N ALA A 112 -6.50 13.90 -5.67
CA ALA A 112 -7.06 13.24 -4.51
C ALA A 112 -6.65 14.00 -3.24
N GLY A 113 -7.49 14.94 -2.80
CA GLY A 113 -7.33 15.67 -1.55
C GLY A 113 -7.66 14.83 -0.31
N ASP A 114 -6.78 13.90 0.08
CA ASP A 114 -6.91 13.15 1.34
C ASP A 114 -6.37 13.98 2.52
N GLU A 115 -7.22 14.85 3.06
CA GLU A 115 -6.89 15.74 4.17
C GLU A 115 -6.37 14.98 5.40
N HIS A 116 -6.96 13.81 5.70
CA HIS A 116 -6.57 13.01 6.85
C HIS A 116 -5.13 12.48 6.67
N LEU A 117 -4.85 11.86 5.53
CA LEU A 117 -3.54 11.31 5.21
C LEU A 117 -2.45 12.39 5.20
N PHE A 118 -2.70 13.53 4.54
CA PHE A 118 -1.71 14.59 4.41
C PHE A 118 -1.47 15.34 5.72
N THR A 119 -2.50 15.52 6.55
CA THR A 119 -2.31 16.08 7.89
C THR A 119 -1.50 15.12 8.75
N LEU A 120 -1.76 13.81 8.66
CA LEU A 120 -0.99 12.79 9.37
C LEU A 120 0.47 12.75 8.91
N GLU A 121 0.73 12.85 7.60
CA GLU A 121 2.07 12.97 7.03
C GLU A 121 2.83 14.15 7.66
N MET A 122 2.20 15.33 7.67
CA MET A 122 2.79 16.53 8.27
C MET A 122 3.11 16.37 9.75
N LEU A 123 2.18 15.82 10.54
CA LEU A 123 2.38 15.62 11.98
C LEU A 123 3.51 14.64 12.28
N VAL A 124 3.59 13.53 11.53
CA VAL A 124 4.68 12.56 11.68
C VAL A 124 6.02 13.19 11.34
N ARG A 125 6.11 13.97 10.25
CA ARG A 125 7.34 14.71 9.90
C ARG A 125 7.74 15.74 10.95
N SER A 126 6.79 16.51 11.49
CA SER A 126 7.05 17.50 12.54
C SER A 126 7.62 16.81 13.78
N ARG A 127 6.99 15.70 14.19
CA ARG A 127 7.41 14.93 15.36
C ARG A 127 8.80 14.32 15.21
N ILE A 128 9.12 13.74 14.06
CA ILE A 128 10.47 13.22 13.76
C ILE A 128 11.53 14.33 13.92
N LYS A 129 11.22 15.54 13.45
CA LYS A 129 12.10 16.70 13.56
C LYS A 129 12.24 17.20 15.00
N GLU A 130 11.13 17.33 15.72
CA GLU A 130 11.10 17.81 17.11
C GLU A 130 11.86 16.87 18.06
N GLU A 131 11.70 15.56 17.87
CA GLU A 131 12.32 14.52 18.70
C GLU A 131 13.74 14.15 18.21
N ASN A 132 14.27 14.84 17.19
CA ASN A 132 15.58 14.58 16.56
C ASN A 132 15.78 13.11 16.15
N MET A 133 14.74 12.47 15.64
CA MET A 133 14.81 11.07 15.22
C MET A 133 15.55 10.95 13.87
N CYS A 134 16.35 9.90 13.73
CA CYS A 134 17.04 9.62 12.48
C CYS A 134 16.07 9.04 11.44
N LEU A 135 15.63 9.88 10.49
CA LEU A 135 14.71 9.45 9.43
C LEU A 135 15.25 8.26 8.62
N ALA A 136 16.56 8.23 8.33
CA ALA A 136 17.17 7.11 7.61
C ALA A 136 17.04 5.77 8.35
N THR A 137 17.05 5.80 9.69
CA THR A 137 16.82 4.60 10.51
C THR A 137 15.35 4.19 10.47
N LEU A 138 14.43 5.17 10.52
CA LEU A 138 12.98 4.94 10.52
C LEU A 138 12.47 4.41 9.18
N MET A 139 13.04 4.88 8.06
CA MET A 139 12.64 4.45 6.71
C MET A 139 13.16 3.08 6.32
N GLY A 140 14.06 2.49 7.11
CA GLY A 140 14.70 1.22 6.79
C GLY A 140 15.57 1.28 5.53
N ASN A 141 16.21 0.16 5.21
CA ASN A 141 17.10 0.03 4.05
C ASN A 141 16.61 -1.09 3.11
N ARG A 142 15.29 -1.16 2.93
CA ARG A 142 14.65 -2.24 2.16
C ARG A 142 14.34 -1.75 0.75
N ASP A 143 15.21 -2.11 -0.18
CA ASP A 143 14.95 -1.95 -1.61
C ASP A 143 13.86 -2.94 -2.02
N PHE A 144 12.67 -2.41 -2.33
CA PHE A 144 11.66 -3.14 -3.08
C PHE A 144 11.58 -2.49 -4.46
N ALA A 145 11.41 -3.28 -5.50
CA ALA A 145 11.20 -2.78 -6.85
C ALA A 145 9.80 -3.22 -7.28
N ILE A 146 8.90 -2.26 -7.38
CA ILE A 146 7.62 -2.44 -8.07
C ILE A 146 7.61 -1.36 -9.14
N ASP A 147 7.98 -1.72 -10.36
CA ASP A 147 7.91 -0.81 -11.51
C ASP A 147 6.44 -0.62 -11.86
N LEU A 148 5.96 0.62 -11.75
CA LEU A 148 4.56 1.00 -11.96
C LEU A 148 4.34 1.81 -13.24
N ASP A 149 5.43 2.21 -13.91
CA ASP A 149 5.37 3.10 -15.07
C ASP A 149 5.06 2.33 -16.36
N GLU A 150 5.27 1.01 -16.42
CA GLU A 150 4.96 0.19 -17.61
C GLU A 150 3.46 0.09 -17.92
N ASP A 151 2.57 0.22 -16.94
CA ASP A 151 1.12 0.06 -17.14
C ASP A 151 0.46 1.35 -17.69
N ALA A 152 1.10 2.51 -17.56
CA ALA A 152 0.56 3.79 -18.03
C ALA A 152 0.63 3.93 -19.57
N GLU A 153 1.56 3.24 -20.23
CA GLU A 153 1.73 3.31 -21.70
C GLU A 153 0.80 2.35 -22.48
N PHE A 154 0.18 1.36 -21.82
CA PHE A 154 -0.60 0.33 -22.51
C PHE A 154 -1.98 0.81 -23.00
N ALA A 155 -2.44 1.98 -22.55
CA ALA A 155 -3.74 2.55 -22.96
C ALA A 155 -3.75 3.08 -24.42
N GLY A 156 -2.60 3.10 -25.11
CA GLY A 156 -2.46 3.80 -26.41
C GLY A 156 -2.10 2.94 -27.64
N ARG A 157 -1.88 1.63 -27.53
CA ARG A 157 -1.46 0.80 -28.69
C ARG A 157 -2.25 -0.49 -28.79
N ALA A 158 -3.41 -0.39 -29.45
CA ALA A 158 -4.00 -1.53 -30.13
C ALA A 158 -3.19 -1.77 -31.42
N GLU A 159 -2.12 -2.55 -31.35
CA GLU A 159 -1.65 -3.28 -32.52
C GLU A 159 -0.75 -4.46 -32.13
N ALA A 160 -0.98 -5.57 -32.82
CA ALA A 160 -0.46 -6.89 -32.55
C ALA A 160 1.08 -6.91 -32.50
N ASN A 161 1.63 -7.31 -31.36
CA ASN A 161 2.93 -7.96 -31.36
C ASN A 161 2.96 -9.00 -30.25
N GLU A 162 3.10 -10.26 -30.65
CA GLU A 162 3.25 -11.42 -29.78
C GLU A 162 4.47 -11.21 -28.87
N ARG A 163 4.25 -10.75 -27.65
CA ARG A 163 5.25 -10.81 -26.58
C ARG A 163 5.11 -12.16 -25.90
N PRO A 164 6.22 -12.86 -25.60
CA PRO A 164 6.17 -14.18 -24.99
C PRO A 164 5.42 -14.11 -23.65
N PRO A 165 4.73 -15.20 -23.25
CA PRO A 165 4.03 -15.25 -21.97
C PRO A 165 4.99 -14.87 -20.86
N ARG A 166 4.54 -14.06 -19.89
CA ARG A 166 5.28 -13.77 -18.67
C ARG A 166 5.58 -15.10 -17.96
N GLU A 167 6.74 -15.70 -18.23
CA GLU A 167 7.21 -16.87 -17.52
C GLU A 167 7.47 -16.47 -16.06
N ASN A 168 6.63 -16.99 -15.17
CA ASN A 168 6.87 -17.10 -13.74
C ASN A 168 6.84 -15.80 -12.92
N SER A 169 5.71 -15.09 -12.92
CA SER A 169 5.39 -14.06 -11.90
C SER A 169 5.31 -14.61 -10.46
N PHE A 170 5.35 -15.94 -10.30
CA PHE A 170 5.48 -16.64 -9.02
C PHE A 170 6.82 -16.39 -8.30
N GLN A 171 7.81 -15.74 -8.93
CA GLN A 171 9.08 -15.45 -8.24
C GLN A 171 8.90 -14.49 -7.05
N PHE A 172 7.83 -13.69 -7.00
CA PHE A 172 7.61 -12.82 -5.84
C PHE A 172 7.16 -13.61 -4.61
N SER A 173 6.18 -14.51 -4.77
CA SER A 173 5.67 -15.38 -3.70
C SER A 173 6.66 -16.50 -3.34
N ALA A 174 7.44 -17.01 -4.29
CA ALA A 174 8.45 -18.04 -4.06
C ALA A 174 9.73 -17.54 -3.35
N ARG A 175 10.00 -16.22 -3.40
CA ARG A 175 11.12 -15.58 -2.68
C ARG A 175 10.72 -15.09 -1.28
N ILE A 176 9.45 -15.24 -0.89
CA ILE A 176 9.03 -15.02 0.50
C ILE A 176 9.54 -16.23 1.30
N PRO A 177 10.52 -16.06 2.21
CA PRO A 177 10.89 -17.15 3.11
C PRO A 177 9.62 -17.63 3.83
N SER A 178 9.51 -18.91 4.15
CA SER A 178 8.40 -19.52 4.89
C SER A 178 8.21 -18.98 6.33
N LYS A 179 8.79 -17.83 6.66
CA LYS A 179 8.64 -17.14 7.93
C LYS A 179 7.50 -16.12 7.83
N SER A 180 6.56 -16.27 8.78
CA SER A 180 5.53 -15.35 9.27
C SER A 180 5.06 -14.25 8.32
N LEU A 181 3.75 -14.26 8.04
CA LEU A 181 3.06 -13.25 7.24
C LEU A 181 3.37 -11.86 7.75
N ARG A 182 3.88 -11.02 6.85
CA ARG A 182 4.56 -9.75 7.17
C ARG A 182 3.72 -8.74 7.97
N CYS A 183 2.41 -8.91 8.06
CA CYS A 183 1.49 -7.96 8.71
C CYS A 183 0.54 -8.61 9.74
N VAL A 184 0.76 -9.88 10.08
CA VAL A 184 -0.09 -10.60 11.02
C VAL A 184 0.70 -10.80 12.31
N LYS A 185 0.15 -10.38 13.45
CA LYS A 185 0.64 -10.86 14.76
C LYS A 185 0.26 -12.33 14.88
N MET A 186 1.26 -13.21 15.00
CA MET A 186 1.04 -14.55 15.58
C MET A 186 0.78 -14.41 17.08
#